data_AF-A0A918KUH4-F1
#
_entry.id   AF-A0A918KUH4-F1
#
_cell.length_a   1.000
_cell.length_b   1.000
_cell.length_c   1.000
_cell.angle_alpha   90.00
_cell.angle_beta   90.00
_cell.angle_gamma   90.00
#
_symmetry.space_group_name_H-M   'P 1'
#
loop_
_entity.id
_entity.type
_entity.pdbx_description
1 polymer ?
#
loop_
_entity_poly.entity_id
_entity_poly.type
_entity_poly.pdbx_seq_one_letter_code
_entity_poly.pdbx_strand_id
1 'polypeptide(L)'
;MSGEPVPGGPGKGGTADGGSGGTAGGVENGSELSSLLRELAAAHETPAPVSGAEIRGRAVRRGCRRRATAAASGATGAAALALALTLAFTGAPDGRHGHGQHGHTAADRPAASTSATPSSPAAGRGVPVARVDLARRVLTVAGRTLPISSGAERTPTPTGRMTVIAKYEITVVPGTRTGSGTHGLKAPWVIELRAPGDRTGYILALTHDEKAPGARDRTGGWIGLRTRDAKWLYQRLAPGAAVEVEGSAPDAGRSADAGSAPASPAPGSPGPESP
;
A
#
# COMPACT_ATOMS: atom_id res chain seq x y z
N MET A 1 -51.46 35.73 46.76
CA MET A 1 -51.72 34.28 46.87
C MET A 1 -50.45 33.55 46.46
N SER A 2 -49.86 32.83 47.41
CA SER A 2 -49.03 31.60 47.28
C SER A 2 -47.86 31.59 46.30
N GLY A 3 -46.63 31.20 46.65
CA GLY A 3 -46.07 30.63 47.87
C GLY A 3 -44.57 30.34 47.67
N GLU A 4 -43.80 30.41 48.75
CA GLU A 4 -42.38 30.02 48.88
C GLU A 4 -42.14 28.52 48.61
N PRO A 5 -40.88 28.13 48.31
CA PRO A 5 -40.13 27.39 49.34
C PRO A 5 -38.61 27.66 49.43
N VAL A 6 -38.14 27.66 50.67
CA VAL A 6 -36.76 27.50 51.20
C VAL A 6 -36.46 25.99 51.38
N PRO A 7 -35.23 25.46 51.12
CA PRO A 7 -34.24 25.17 52.18
C PRO A 7 -32.76 25.30 51.71
N GLY A 8 -31.72 25.53 52.53
CA GLY A 8 -31.57 25.31 53.96
C GLY A 8 -30.62 24.12 54.24
N GLY A 9 -29.33 24.40 54.53
CA GLY A 9 -28.49 23.53 55.37
C GLY A 9 -27.10 23.12 54.84
N PRO A 10 -26.01 23.72 55.35
CA PRO A 10 -24.67 23.13 55.34
C PRO A 10 -24.36 22.45 56.69
N GLY A 11 -24.18 21.13 56.69
CA GLY A 11 -23.73 20.37 57.85
C GLY A 11 -22.20 20.24 57.87
N LYS A 12 -21.53 21.07 58.67
CA LYS A 12 -20.15 20.86 59.12
C LYS A 12 -20.15 20.01 60.39
N GLY A 13 -19.32 18.97 60.43
CA GLY A 13 -18.89 18.30 61.65
C GLY A 13 -17.40 17.96 61.56
N GLY A 14 -16.57 18.61 62.39
CA GLY A 14 -15.26 18.09 62.79
C GLY A 14 -15.44 16.86 63.70
N THR A 15 -14.43 16.14 64.17
CA THR A 15 -13.01 16.47 64.41
C THR A 15 -12.27 15.14 64.59
N ALA A 16 -10.94 15.18 64.44
CA ALA A 16 -10.00 14.07 64.49
C ALA A 16 -9.87 13.35 65.86
N ASP A 17 -9.51 12.06 65.82
CA ASP A 17 -8.36 11.44 66.50
C ASP A 17 -8.29 9.98 66.00
N GLY A 18 -7.21 9.44 65.45
CA GLY A 18 -5.99 9.05 66.14
C GLY A 18 -5.85 7.52 66.01
N GLY A 19 -4.93 7.01 65.18
CA GLY A 19 -4.83 5.56 64.91
C GLY A 19 -3.63 5.16 64.08
N SER A 20 -2.55 4.86 64.78
CA SER A 20 -1.26 4.35 64.33
C SER A 20 -1.33 2.99 63.59
N GLY A 21 -0.42 2.78 62.63
CA GLY A 21 -0.16 1.48 61.97
C GLY A 21 0.08 1.69 60.47
N GLY A 22 1.31 1.68 59.97
CA GLY A 22 2.06 0.45 59.80
C GLY A 22 2.32 0.28 58.30
N THR A 23 3.56 0.50 57.90
CA THR A 23 4.10 0.34 56.55
C THR A 23 3.92 -1.09 56.03
N ALA A 24 2.88 -1.35 55.23
CA ALA A 24 2.73 -2.60 54.46
C ALA A 24 1.90 -2.48 53.15
N GLY A 25 1.22 -1.35 52.86
CA GLY A 25 0.23 -1.27 51.78
C GLY A 25 0.76 -1.09 50.34
N GLY A 26 2.07 -1.07 50.12
CA GLY A 26 2.64 -0.84 48.78
C GLY A 26 2.69 -2.08 47.89
N VAL A 27 2.88 -3.26 48.49
CA VAL A 27 3.04 -4.53 47.75
C VAL A 27 1.70 -5.21 47.52
N GLU A 28 0.77 -5.08 48.47
CA GLU A 28 -0.57 -5.68 48.39
C GLU A 28 -1.41 -5.04 47.26
N ASN A 29 -1.39 -3.71 47.15
CA ASN A 29 -2.07 -2.98 46.07
C ASN A 29 -1.56 -3.38 44.68
N GLY A 30 -0.25 -3.62 44.53
CA GLY A 30 0.34 -4.07 43.27
C GLY A 30 -0.12 -5.47 42.89
N SER A 31 -0.20 -6.39 43.86
CA SER A 31 -0.66 -7.75 43.62
C SER A 31 -2.16 -7.84 43.32
N GLU A 32 -2.99 -7.03 43.98
CA GLU A 32 -4.43 -6.98 43.71
C GLU A 32 -4.73 -6.38 42.33
N LEU A 33 -4.03 -5.32 41.93
CA LEU A 33 -4.21 -4.74 40.60
C LEU A 33 -3.73 -5.70 39.50
N SER A 34 -2.66 -6.46 39.79
CA SER A 34 -2.16 -7.52 38.91
C SER A 34 -3.15 -8.68 38.77
N SER A 35 -3.83 -9.06 39.86
CA SER A 35 -4.84 -10.13 39.83
C SER A 35 -6.08 -9.66 39.07
N LEU A 36 -6.57 -8.45 39.31
CA LEU A 36 -7.70 -7.86 38.61
C LEU A 36 -7.44 -7.70 37.10
N LEU A 37 -6.23 -7.27 36.71
CA LEU A 37 -5.86 -7.21 35.29
C LEU A 37 -5.77 -8.60 34.65
N ARG A 38 -5.28 -9.61 35.39
CA ARG A 38 -5.23 -11.00 34.91
C ARG A 38 -6.63 -11.60 34.78
N GLU A 39 -7.52 -11.29 35.72
CA GLU A 39 -8.92 -11.73 35.71
C GLU A 39 -9.69 -11.06 34.56
N LEU A 40 -9.47 -9.76 34.34
CA LEU A 40 -10.09 -9.03 33.23
C LEU A 40 -9.55 -9.48 31.86
N ALA A 41 -8.27 -9.83 31.76
CA ALA A 41 -7.69 -10.43 30.56
C ALA A 41 -8.27 -11.83 30.29
N ALA A 42 -8.43 -12.67 31.32
CA ALA A 42 -9.05 -13.99 31.18
C ALA A 42 -10.54 -13.90 30.81
N ALA A 43 -11.26 -12.91 31.35
CA ALA A 43 -12.67 -12.67 31.04
C ALA A 43 -12.90 -12.19 29.60
N HIS A 44 -11.90 -11.59 28.96
CA HIS A 44 -11.98 -11.04 27.60
C HIS A 44 -11.18 -11.83 26.54
N GLU A 45 -10.60 -12.97 26.90
CA GLU A 45 -9.97 -13.87 25.96
C GLU A 45 -11.05 -14.55 25.09
N THR A 46 -11.42 -13.88 24.00
CA THR A 46 -12.42 -14.39 23.06
C THR A 46 -11.72 -15.37 22.12
N PRO A 47 -12.06 -16.68 22.13
CA PRO A 47 -11.49 -17.62 21.18
C PRO A 47 -11.86 -17.19 19.77
N ALA A 48 -10.89 -17.24 18.84
CA ALA A 48 -11.14 -16.89 17.46
C ALA A 48 -12.34 -17.72 16.94
N PRO A 49 -13.40 -17.09 16.40
CA PRO A 49 -14.65 -17.76 16.06
C PRO A 49 -14.55 -18.66 14.83
N VAL A 50 -13.34 -18.98 14.38
CA VAL A 50 -13.08 -19.70 13.14
C VAL A 50 -12.07 -20.80 13.40
N SER A 51 -12.52 -22.04 13.27
CA SER A 51 -11.63 -23.19 13.39
C SER A 51 -10.59 -23.18 12.26
N GLY A 52 -9.37 -23.63 12.54
CA GLY A 52 -8.33 -23.75 11.50
C GLY A 52 -8.77 -24.63 10.31
N ALA A 53 -9.72 -25.54 10.53
CA ALA A 53 -10.35 -26.36 9.49
C ALA A 53 -11.23 -25.52 8.53
N GLU A 54 -11.98 -24.55 9.03
CA GLU A 54 -12.76 -23.64 8.19
C GLU A 54 -11.89 -22.70 7.36
N ILE A 55 -10.75 -22.25 7.91
CA ILE A 55 -9.77 -21.43 7.17
C ILE A 55 -9.20 -22.26 6.00
N ARG A 56 -8.81 -23.50 6.25
CA ARG A 56 -8.35 -24.43 5.19
C ARG A 56 -9.46 -24.72 4.18
N GLY A 57 -10.70 -24.92 4.63
CA GLY A 57 -11.85 -25.14 3.77
C GLY A 57 -12.19 -23.95 2.87
N ARG A 58 -12.06 -22.71 3.36
CA ARG A 58 -12.22 -21.48 2.56
C ARG A 58 -11.10 -21.31 1.55
N ALA A 59 -9.85 -21.61 1.92
CA ALA A 59 -8.72 -21.57 1.01
C ALA A 59 -8.86 -22.58 -0.15
N VAL A 60 -9.25 -23.83 0.15
CA VAL A 60 -9.49 -24.89 -0.86
C VAL A 60 -10.63 -24.50 -1.81
N ARG A 61 -11.76 -23.98 -1.28
CA ARG A 61 -12.88 -23.55 -2.13
C ARG A 61 -12.51 -22.41 -3.10
N ARG A 62 -11.64 -21.47 -2.69
CA ARG A 62 -11.14 -20.40 -3.58
C ARG A 62 -10.21 -20.95 -4.67
N GLY A 63 -9.44 -22.00 -4.37
CA GLY A 63 -8.61 -22.71 -5.35
C GLY A 63 -9.43 -23.50 -6.37
N CYS A 64 -10.49 -24.19 -5.93
CA CYS A 64 -11.34 -24.99 -6.83
C CYS A 64 -12.15 -24.13 -7.81
N ARG A 65 -12.65 -22.95 -7.39
CA ARG A 65 -13.36 -22.03 -8.31
C ARG A 65 -12.48 -21.54 -9.46
N ARG A 66 -11.16 -21.43 -9.25
CA ARG A 66 -10.20 -21.07 -10.30
C ARG A 66 -9.88 -22.23 -11.24
N ARG A 67 -10.13 -23.48 -10.83
CA ARG A 67 -9.88 -24.68 -11.63
C ARG A 67 -11.11 -25.13 -12.45
N ALA A 68 -12.31 -24.66 -12.10
CA ALA A 68 -13.54 -24.92 -12.86
C ALA A 68 -13.70 -24.08 -14.14
N THR A 69 -12.83 -23.09 -14.39
CA THR A 69 -12.82 -22.31 -15.65
C THR A 69 -11.77 -22.81 -16.66
N ALA A 70 -11.07 -23.90 -16.37
CA ALA A 70 -10.05 -24.49 -17.26
C ALA A 70 -10.51 -25.78 -17.96
N ALA A 71 -11.77 -26.20 -17.77
CA ALA A 71 -12.31 -27.43 -18.36
C ALA A 71 -13.58 -27.19 -19.22
N ALA A 72 -13.70 -25.99 -19.80
CA ALA A 72 -14.78 -25.64 -20.74
C ALA A 72 -14.28 -24.62 -21.80
N SER A 73 -13.30 -25.03 -22.61
CA SER A 73 -13.05 -24.44 -23.94
C SER A 73 -12.27 -25.46 -24.80
N GLY A 74 -12.80 -26.69 -24.82
CA GLY A 74 -12.52 -27.60 -25.92
C GLY A 74 -13.36 -27.18 -27.12
N ALA A 75 -12.70 -27.10 -28.28
CA ALA A 75 -13.23 -26.81 -29.60
C ALA A 75 -13.63 -25.34 -29.89
N THR A 76 -12.79 -24.67 -30.70
CA THR A 76 -13.12 -23.94 -31.95
C THR A 76 -12.23 -22.70 -32.08
N GLY A 77 -11.27 -22.71 -33.02
CA GLY A 77 -10.42 -21.53 -33.27
C GLY A 77 -9.11 -21.74 -34.04
N ALA A 78 -8.86 -22.91 -34.65
CA ALA A 78 -7.75 -23.11 -35.58
C ALA A 78 -8.18 -22.92 -37.05
N ALA A 79 -8.95 -21.85 -37.33
CA ALA A 79 -9.59 -21.63 -38.63
C ALA A 79 -9.45 -20.21 -39.20
N ALA A 80 -8.40 -19.46 -38.84
CA ALA A 80 -8.16 -18.12 -39.39
C ALA A 80 -6.75 -17.88 -39.96
N LEU A 81 -5.85 -18.88 -39.95
CA LEU A 81 -4.51 -18.78 -40.55
C LEU A 81 -4.23 -19.84 -41.64
N ALA A 82 -5.26 -20.54 -42.10
CA ALA A 82 -5.20 -21.51 -43.20
C ALA A 82 -6.05 -21.10 -44.43
N LEU A 83 -6.52 -19.85 -44.46
CA LEU A 83 -7.42 -19.34 -45.52
C LEU A 83 -6.73 -18.37 -46.50
N ALA A 84 -5.42 -18.13 -46.35
CA ALA A 84 -4.63 -17.28 -47.24
C ALA A 84 -3.55 -18.02 -48.04
N LEU A 85 -3.42 -19.34 -47.89
CA LEU A 85 -2.38 -20.15 -48.56
C LEU A 85 -2.92 -21.23 -49.51
N THR A 86 -4.24 -21.35 -49.66
CA THR A 86 -4.90 -22.46 -50.36
C THR A 86 -5.65 -22.04 -51.62
N LEU A 87 -5.46 -20.80 -52.08
CA LEU A 87 -6.06 -20.26 -53.32
C LEU A 87 -5.09 -20.25 -54.52
N ALA A 88 -3.89 -20.82 -54.38
CA ALA A 88 -2.87 -20.73 -55.43
C ALA A 88 -2.48 -22.07 -56.09
N PHE A 89 -2.96 -23.23 -55.60
CA PHE A 89 -2.57 -24.50 -56.21
C PHE A 89 -3.68 -25.54 -56.13
N THR A 90 -3.99 -26.11 -57.30
CA THR A 90 -4.84 -27.29 -57.56
C THR A 90 -6.35 -27.02 -57.44
N GLY A 91 -7.15 -27.06 -58.51
CA GLY A 91 -7.17 -28.06 -59.58
C GLY A 91 -8.11 -29.19 -59.14
N ALA A 92 -9.38 -29.08 -59.51
CA ALA A 92 -10.41 -30.12 -59.36
C ALA A 92 -10.13 -31.31 -60.33
N PRO A 93 -10.94 -32.39 -60.41
CA PRO A 93 -12.06 -32.84 -59.56
C PRO A 93 -12.08 -34.37 -59.25
N ASP A 94 -13.15 -34.79 -58.56
CA ASP A 94 -13.84 -36.10 -58.57
C ASP A 94 -13.22 -37.38 -57.96
N GLY A 95 -14.01 -38.00 -57.05
CA GLY A 95 -14.15 -39.45 -57.04
C GLY A 95 -14.27 -40.16 -55.68
N ARG A 96 -15.50 -40.66 -55.39
CA ARG A 96 -15.85 -41.94 -54.72
C ARG A 96 -15.51 -42.09 -53.22
N HIS A 97 -16.51 -42.20 -52.34
CA HIS A 97 -17.20 -43.43 -51.92
C HIS A 97 -16.27 -44.59 -51.54
N GLY A 98 -16.16 -44.86 -50.24
CA GLY A 98 -15.50 -46.04 -49.70
C GLY A 98 -15.86 -46.26 -48.23
N HIS A 99 -16.75 -47.22 -47.99
CA HIS A 99 -17.00 -47.84 -46.68
C HIS A 99 -15.75 -48.57 -46.17
N GLY A 100 -15.55 -48.60 -44.85
CA GLY A 100 -14.54 -49.45 -44.22
C GLY A 100 -14.68 -49.50 -42.70
N GLN A 101 -15.31 -50.57 -42.22
CA GLN A 101 -15.35 -51.00 -40.81
C GLN A 101 -14.01 -51.59 -40.33
N HIS A 102 -13.93 -51.76 -39.00
CA HIS A 102 -13.01 -52.59 -38.21
C HIS A 102 -11.61 -51.96 -37.96
N GLY A 103 -11.02 -52.01 -36.77
CA GLY A 103 -11.38 -52.61 -35.50
C GLY A 103 -10.26 -52.36 -34.47
N HIS A 104 -10.55 -52.69 -33.21
CA HIS A 104 -9.65 -53.09 -32.12
C HIS A 104 -8.31 -52.37 -31.90
N THR A 105 -8.11 -51.77 -30.70
CA THR A 105 -7.16 -52.29 -29.69
C THR A 105 -7.19 -51.45 -28.40
N ALA A 106 -6.89 -52.12 -27.29
CA ALA A 106 -6.94 -51.63 -25.93
C ALA A 106 -5.69 -50.84 -25.51
N ALA A 107 -5.82 -50.17 -24.37
CA ALA A 107 -4.75 -49.71 -23.46
C ALA A 107 -3.78 -48.65 -24.02
N ASP A 108 -3.77 -47.45 -23.41
CA ASP A 108 -2.84 -47.21 -22.31
C ASP A 108 -3.19 -45.91 -21.57
N ARG A 109 -2.96 -45.91 -20.26
CA ARG A 109 -3.23 -44.81 -19.33
C ARG A 109 -1.92 -44.05 -19.14
N PRO A 110 -1.74 -42.82 -19.67
CA PRO A 110 -0.53 -42.07 -19.39
C PRO A 110 -0.53 -41.62 -17.93
N ALA A 111 0.55 -42.02 -17.26
CA ALA A 111 0.87 -41.71 -15.88
C ALA A 111 0.82 -40.21 -15.58
N ALA A 112 0.47 -39.92 -14.33
CA ALA A 112 0.48 -38.59 -13.75
C ALA A 112 1.84 -37.91 -13.97
N SER A 113 1.85 -36.89 -14.84
CA SER A 113 2.94 -35.92 -14.87
C SER A 113 2.82 -35.07 -13.61
N THR A 114 3.81 -35.21 -12.73
CA THR A 114 4.03 -34.37 -11.56
C THR A 114 4.03 -32.92 -12.02
N SER A 115 3.01 -32.18 -11.59
CA SER A 115 2.92 -30.74 -11.80
C SER A 115 4.15 -30.09 -11.17
N ALA A 116 5.04 -29.57 -12.02
CA ALA A 116 6.04 -28.61 -11.59
C ALA A 116 5.29 -27.41 -10.97
N THR A 117 5.37 -27.29 -9.65
CA THR A 117 4.89 -26.14 -8.91
C THR A 117 5.56 -24.89 -9.50
N PRO A 118 4.83 -23.90 -10.04
CA PRO A 118 5.44 -22.62 -10.34
C PRO A 118 5.91 -22.07 -8.99
N SER A 119 7.23 -21.92 -8.84
CA SER A 119 7.83 -21.27 -7.68
C SER A 119 7.22 -19.88 -7.56
N SER A 120 6.30 -19.72 -6.62
CA SER A 120 5.87 -18.42 -6.12
C SER A 120 7.14 -17.74 -5.61
N PRO A 121 7.63 -16.63 -6.19
CA PRO A 121 8.81 -15.97 -5.66
C PRO A 121 8.47 -15.54 -4.24
N ALA A 122 9.23 -16.07 -3.28
CA ALA A 122 9.10 -15.78 -1.87
C ALA A 122 9.02 -14.26 -1.69
N ALA A 123 7.90 -13.80 -1.11
CA ALA A 123 7.77 -12.43 -0.63
C ALA A 123 8.79 -12.24 0.50
N GLY A 124 9.98 -11.73 0.16
CA GLY A 124 10.99 -11.39 1.16
C GLY A 124 12.40 -11.39 0.58
N ARG A 125 13.02 -10.19 0.54
CA ARG A 125 14.44 -9.92 0.22
C ARG A 125 14.87 -9.76 -1.24
N GLY A 126 13.95 -9.63 -2.21
CA GLY A 126 14.35 -9.13 -3.54
C GLY A 126 14.91 -7.70 -3.47
N VAL A 127 15.72 -7.28 -4.44
CA VAL A 127 16.10 -5.85 -4.58
C VAL A 127 14.83 -5.03 -4.91
N PRO A 128 14.60 -3.86 -4.28
CA PRO A 128 13.49 -2.98 -4.65
C PRO A 128 13.54 -2.62 -6.13
N VAL A 129 12.42 -2.77 -6.83
CA VAL A 129 12.31 -2.49 -8.28
C VAL A 129 12.24 -0.99 -8.53
N ALA A 130 11.70 -0.24 -7.56
CA ALA A 130 11.66 1.20 -7.56
C ALA A 130 12.15 1.75 -6.21
N ARG A 131 12.77 2.93 -6.25
CA ARG A 131 13.16 3.71 -5.07
C ARG A 131 12.54 5.08 -5.14
N VAL A 132 12.02 5.56 -4.03
CA VAL A 132 11.46 6.89 -3.87
C VAL A 132 12.32 7.63 -2.87
N ASP A 133 12.90 8.74 -3.29
CA ASP A 133 13.65 9.65 -2.45
C ASP A 133 12.81 10.92 -2.26
N LEU A 134 12.20 11.04 -1.08
CA LEU A 134 11.30 12.15 -0.75
C LEU A 134 12.06 13.48 -0.61
N ALA A 135 13.31 13.44 -0.14
CA ALA A 135 14.13 14.63 0.03
C ALA A 135 14.51 15.23 -1.32
N ARG A 136 14.83 14.39 -2.30
CA ARG A 136 15.16 14.81 -3.67
C ARG A 136 13.95 14.96 -4.58
N ARG A 137 12.76 14.59 -4.10
CA ARG A 137 11.50 14.58 -4.88
C ARG A 137 11.61 13.76 -6.16
N VAL A 138 12.23 12.59 -6.07
CA VAL A 138 12.40 11.69 -7.23
C VAL A 138 12.00 10.25 -6.93
N LEU A 139 11.45 9.59 -7.94
CA LEU A 139 11.24 8.15 -8.00
C LEU A 139 12.13 7.57 -9.10
N THR A 140 12.98 6.61 -8.77
CA THR A 140 13.85 5.92 -9.73
C THR A 140 13.40 4.48 -9.94
N VAL A 141 13.24 4.08 -11.20
CA VAL A 141 12.80 2.73 -11.59
C VAL A 141 13.35 2.39 -12.97
N ALA A 142 13.95 1.21 -13.11
CA ALA A 142 14.56 0.76 -14.37
C ALA A 142 15.48 1.81 -15.03
N GLY A 143 16.30 2.51 -14.23
CA GLY A 143 17.22 3.56 -14.70
C GLY A 143 16.57 4.89 -15.07
N ARG A 144 15.24 5.02 -14.97
CA ARG A 144 14.53 6.28 -15.21
C ARG A 144 14.22 6.99 -13.91
N THR A 145 14.50 8.29 -13.86
CA THR A 145 14.12 9.18 -12.76
C THR A 145 12.85 9.94 -13.12
N LEU A 146 11.84 9.84 -12.25
CA LEU A 146 10.56 10.52 -12.37
C LEU A 146 10.45 11.58 -11.26
N PRO A 147 10.13 12.84 -11.58
CA PRO A 147 9.87 13.84 -10.56
C PRO A 147 8.57 13.50 -9.82
N ILE A 148 8.57 13.64 -8.49
CA ILE A 148 7.40 13.36 -7.65
C ILE A 148 7.00 14.58 -6.81
N SER A 149 5.74 14.58 -6.35
CA SER A 149 5.28 15.41 -5.24
C SER A 149 4.89 14.48 -4.10
N SER A 150 5.40 14.71 -2.89
CA SER A 150 5.04 13.90 -1.73
C SER A 150 3.98 14.56 -0.86
N GLY A 151 3.66 13.89 0.24
CA GLY A 151 2.86 14.44 1.32
C GLY A 151 3.47 15.71 1.89
N ALA A 152 2.62 16.69 2.17
CA ALA A 152 3.02 17.87 2.94
C ALA A 152 3.38 17.48 4.38
N GLU A 153 4.09 18.35 5.11
CA GLU A 153 4.54 18.12 6.49
C GLU A 153 3.43 17.65 7.44
N ARG A 154 2.22 18.22 7.32
CA ARG A 154 1.05 17.86 8.14
C ARG A 154 0.47 16.48 7.80
N THR A 155 0.78 15.96 6.61
CA THR A 155 0.28 14.68 6.10
C THR A 155 1.43 13.98 5.38
N PRO A 156 2.47 13.52 6.12
CA PRO A 156 3.69 13.02 5.51
C PRO A 156 3.44 11.72 4.76
N THR A 157 4.22 11.48 3.70
CA THR A 157 4.19 10.20 2.99
C THR A 157 4.81 9.11 3.87
N PRO A 158 4.14 7.96 4.06
CA PRO A 158 4.72 6.86 4.81
C PRO A 158 6.00 6.34 4.14
N THR A 159 7.02 6.05 4.94
CA THR A 159 8.34 5.58 4.50
C THR A 159 8.56 4.10 4.77
N GLY A 160 9.64 3.56 4.21
CA GLY A 160 10.10 2.19 4.31
C GLY A 160 9.78 1.36 3.07
N ARG A 161 10.15 0.08 3.16
CA ARG A 161 9.92 -0.89 2.11
C ARG A 161 8.44 -1.24 1.98
N MET A 162 7.85 -1.01 0.82
CA MET A 162 6.45 -1.29 0.51
C MET A 162 6.31 -2.30 -0.62
N THR A 163 5.16 -2.97 -0.67
CA THR A 163 4.79 -3.89 -1.75
C THR A 163 3.62 -3.33 -2.54
N VAL A 164 3.69 -3.39 -3.87
CA VAL A 164 2.54 -3.09 -4.73
C VAL A 164 1.48 -4.17 -4.55
N ILE A 165 0.29 -3.82 -4.07
CA ILE A 165 -0.78 -4.80 -3.82
C ILE A 165 -1.92 -4.71 -4.82
N ALA A 166 -2.17 -3.53 -5.38
CA ALA A 166 -3.23 -3.32 -6.35
C ALA A 166 -2.90 -2.18 -7.31
N LYS A 167 -3.61 -2.17 -8.42
CA LYS A 167 -3.47 -1.22 -9.52
C LYS A 167 -4.85 -0.90 -10.07
N TYR A 168 -5.14 0.38 -10.21
CA TYR A 168 -6.40 0.89 -10.72
C TYR A 168 -6.17 1.93 -11.80
N GLU A 169 -6.84 1.78 -12.94
CA GLU A 169 -6.76 2.79 -13.99
C GLU A 169 -7.39 4.11 -13.55
N ILE A 170 -8.51 4.04 -12.81
CA ILE A 170 -9.15 5.18 -12.14
C ILE A 170 -9.74 4.66 -10.82
N THR A 171 -9.50 5.35 -9.71
CA THR A 171 -10.18 5.07 -8.44
C THR A 171 -10.24 6.31 -7.56
N VAL A 172 -11.04 6.26 -6.49
CA VAL A 172 -11.08 7.28 -5.45
C VAL A 172 -10.14 6.86 -4.33
N VAL A 173 -9.10 7.65 -4.08
CA VAL A 173 -8.17 7.45 -2.96
C VAL A 173 -8.58 8.28 -1.76
N PRO A 174 -8.35 7.82 -0.51
CA PRO A 174 -8.55 8.64 0.67
C PRO A 174 -7.71 9.93 0.59
N GLY A 175 -8.36 11.09 0.75
CA GLY A 175 -7.66 12.37 0.66
C GLY A 175 -7.31 13.00 1.99
N THR A 176 -6.77 14.22 1.93
CA THR A 176 -6.48 15.03 3.12
C THR A 176 -7.77 15.38 3.85
N ARG A 177 -7.72 15.32 5.18
CA ARG A 177 -8.76 15.88 6.03
C ARG A 177 -8.77 17.40 5.88
N THR A 178 -9.80 17.95 5.25
CA THR A 178 -10.08 19.39 5.30
C THR A 178 -11.06 19.64 6.45
N GLY A 179 -11.22 20.90 6.88
CA GLY A 179 -12.03 21.26 8.06
C GLY A 179 -13.49 20.75 8.03
N SER A 180 -14.00 20.31 6.88
CA SER A 180 -15.34 19.75 6.68
C SER A 180 -15.39 18.21 6.52
N GLY A 181 -14.25 17.50 6.53
CA GLY A 181 -14.22 16.04 6.41
C GLY A 181 -13.06 15.50 5.56
N THR A 182 -13.05 14.17 5.37
CA THR A 182 -12.11 13.50 4.45
C THR A 182 -12.76 13.40 3.08
N HIS A 183 -12.30 14.19 2.12
CA HIS A 183 -12.74 14.06 0.73
C HIS A 183 -11.84 13.07 -0.01
N GLY A 184 -12.43 12.12 -0.72
CA GLY A 184 -11.67 11.23 -1.60
C GLY A 184 -11.24 11.95 -2.88
N LEU A 185 -10.02 11.70 -3.37
CA LEU A 185 -9.59 12.16 -4.68
C LEU A 185 -9.83 11.08 -5.73
N LYS A 186 -10.62 11.38 -6.75
CA LYS A 186 -10.66 10.56 -7.98
C LYS A 186 -9.39 10.81 -8.79
N ALA A 187 -8.54 9.79 -8.91
CA ALA A 187 -7.26 9.89 -9.61
C ALA A 187 -7.09 8.76 -10.64
N PRO A 188 -6.45 9.02 -11.79
CA PRO A 188 -6.05 7.98 -12.71
C PRO A 188 -4.67 7.36 -12.34
N TRP A 189 -4.40 6.19 -12.92
CA TRP A 189 -3.13 5.45 -12.84
C TRP A 189 -2.65 5.23 -11.40
N VAL A 190 -3.55 4.73 -10.54
CA VAL A 190 -3.30 4.53 -9.13
C VAL A 190 -2.63 3.19 -8.89
N ILE A 191 -1.57 3.21 -8.08
CA ILE A 191 -0.85 2.04 -7.58
C ILE A 191 -0.99 2.06 -6.06
N GLU A 192 -1.62 1.03 -5.50
CA GLU A 192 -1.75 0.85 -4.05
C GLU A 192 -0.53 0.10 -3.50
N LEU A 193 0.05 0.67 -2.45
CA LEU A 193 1.21 0.15 -1.76
C LEU A 193 0.81 -0.29 -0.35
N ARG A 194 1.38 -1.43 0.09
CA ARG A 194 1.26 -1.91 1.47
C ARG A 194 2.61 -1.84 2.15
N ALA A 195 2.70 -1.09 3.23
CA ALA A 195 3.84 -1.09 4.12
C ALA A 195 3.71 -2.23 5.16
N PRO A 196 4.82 -2.63 5.80
CA PRO A 196 4.82 -3.37 7.04
C PRO A 196 3.96 -2.66 8.10
N GLY A 197 3.13 -3.41 8.83
CA GLY A 197 2.17 -2.87 9.79
C GLY A 197 0.87 -2.35 9.17
N ASP A 198 0.47 -2.89 8.01
CA ASP A 198 -0.80 -2.64 7.33
C ASP A 198 -1.12 -1.20 6.93
N ARG A 199 -0.12 -0.30 6.94
CA ARG A 199 -0.30 1.06 6.42
C ARG A 199 -0.38 1.05 4.89
N THR A 200 -1.36 1.74 4.32
CA THR A 200 -1.54 1.87 2.87
C THR A 200 -0.93 3.18 2.37
N GLY A 201 -0.11 3.09 1.32
CA GLY A 201 0.36 4.23 0.54
C GLY A 201 -0.21 4.19 -0.88
N TYR A 202 -0.17 5.32 -1.58
CA TYR A 202 -0.63 5.40 -2.98
C TYR A 202 0.38 6.16 -3.83
N ILE A 203 0.62 5.67 -5.04
CA ILE A 203 1.24 6.44 -6.14
C ILE A 203 0.16 6.70 -7.18
N LEU A 204 0.04 7.92 -7.70
CA LEU A 204 -1.02 8.27 -8.64
C LEU A 204 -0.68 9.44 -9.57
N ALA A 205 -1.52 9.66 -10.59
CA ALA A 205 -1.44 10.84 -11.44
C ALA A 205 -2.07 12.08 -10.78
N LEU A 206 -1.29 13.16 -10.70
CA LEU A 206 -1.68 14.43 -10.09
C LEU A 206 -2.29 15.39 -11.12
N THR A 207 -3.48 15.07 -11.60
CA THR A 207 -4.14 15.79 -12.73
C THR A 207 -4.51 17.24 -12.42
N HIS A 208 -4.70 17.60 -11.15
CA HIS A 208 -5.06 18.96 -10.74
C HIS A 208 -3.84 19.88 -10.56
N ASP A 209 -2.63 19.33 -10.50
CA ASP A 209 -1.40 20.10 -10.29
C ASP A 209 -0.16 19.40 -10.89
N GLU A 210 -0.13 19.26 -12.22
CA GLU A 210 0.97 18.63 -12.97
C GLU A 210 2.33 19.34 -12.81
N LYS A 211 2.34 20.56 -12.25
CA LYS A 211 3.56 21.34 -11.98
C LYS A 211 4.18 21.01 -10.62
N ALA A 212 3.44 20.39 -9.70
CA ALA A 212 3.96 20.07 -8.38
C ALA A 212 5.11 19.04 -8.37
N PRO A 213 5.07 17.95 -9.16
CA PRO A 213 6.13 16.96 -9.13
C PRO A 213 7.50 17.55 -9.48
N GLY A 214 8.47 17.36 -8.59
CA GLY A 214 9.82 17.91 -8.64
C GLY A 214 9.96 19.32 -8.05
N ALA A 215 8.86 20.02 -7.77
CA ALA A 215 8.88 21.42 -7.34
C ALA A 215 8.32 21.67 -5.94
N ARG A 216 7.32 20.90 -5.50
CA ARG A 216 6.64 21.10 -4.20
C ARG A 216 5.92 19.84 -3.71
N ASP A 217 5.80 19.73 -2.39
CA ASP A 217 5.10 18.64 -1.71
C ASP A 217 3.72 19.13 -1.26
N ARG A 218 2.67 18.61 -1.89
CA ARG A 218 1.30 19.16 -1.80
C ARG A 218 0.24 18.10 -1.55
N THR A 219 0.62 16.82 -1.51
CA THR A 219 -0.36 15.73 -1.43
C THR A 219 -0.77 15.44 0.02
N GLY A 220 -1.80 14.62 0.19
CA GLY A 220 -2.26 14.11 1.47
C GLY A 220 -1.53 12.88 1.99
N GLY A 221 -0.22 12.79 1.77
CA GLY A 221 0.59 11.61 2.14
C GLY A 221 0.78 10.61 1.00
N TRP A 222 0.30 10.93 -0.20
CA TRP A 222 0.47 10.10 -1.39
C TRP A 222 1.65 10.57 -2.24
N ILE A 223 2.09 9.75 -3.19
CA ILE A 223 3.15 10.12 -4.12
C ILE A 223 2.48 10.50 -5.45
N GLY A 224 2.47 11.80 -5.74
CA GLY A 224 1.93 12.36 -6.97
C GLY A 224 2.97 12.37 -8.09
N LEU A 225 2.59 11.87 -9.26
CA LEU A 225 3.37 11.93 -10.50
C LEU A 225 2.64 12.75 -11.55
N ARG A 226 3.36 13.21 -12.56
CA ARG A 226 2.74 13.72 -13.78
C ARG A 226 1.95 12.62 -14.48
N THR A 227 0.85 12.93 -15.15
CA THR A 227 -0.03 11.90 -15.75
C THR A 227 0.72 10.94 -16.67
N ARG A 228 1.62 11.45 -17.52
CA ARG A 228 2.42 10.62 -18.44
C ARG A 228 3.35 9.66 -17.69
N ASP A 229 3.98 10.13 -16.62
CA ASP A 229 4.91 9.36 -15.82
C ASP A 229 4.18 8.34 -14.94
N ALA A 230 3.02 8.70 -14.38
CA ALA A 230 2.14 7.81 -13.65
C ALA A 230 1.67 6.64 -14.51
N LYS A 231 1.19 6.93 -15.74
CA LYS A 231 0.79 5.88 -16.69
C LYS A 231 1.94 4.96 -17.05
N TRP A 232 3.12 5.52 -17.31
CA TRP A 232 4.32 4.73 -17.62
C TRP A 232 4.73 3.83 -16.45
N LEU A 233 4.76 4.38 -15.23
CA LEU A 233 5.08 3.61 -14.02
C LEU A 233 4.04 2.52 -13.76
N TYR A 234 2.75 2.85 -13.92
CA TYR A 234 1.64 1.92 -13.85
C TYR A 234 1.85 0.75 -14.79
N GLN A 235 2.26 0.97 -16.04
CA GLN A 235 2.53 -0.13 -16.97
C GLN A 235 3.75 -0.96 -16.57
N ARG A 236 4.73 -0.37 -15.88
CA ARG A 236 6.00 -1.01 -15.55
C ARG A 236 5.97 -1.84 -14.26
N LEU A 237 5.24 -1.39 -13.23
CA LEU A 237 5.20 -2.09 -11.94
C LEU A 237 4.13 -3.20 -11.93
N ALA A 238 4.53 -4.38 -11.49
CA ALA A 238 3.63 -5.50 -11.25
C ALA A 238 3.17 -5.54 -9.78
N PRO A 239 1.96 -6.02 -9.48
CA PRO A 239 1.61 -6.44 -8.12
C PRO A 239 2.64 -7.43 -7.58
N GLY A 240 3.02 -7.29 -6.32
CA GLY A 240 4.12 -8.00 -5.66
C GLY A 240 5.49 -7.32 -5.78
N ALA A 241 5.64 -6.30 -6.63
CA ALA A 241 6.90 -5.56 -6.72
C ALA A 241 7.19 -4.78 -5.44
N ALA A 242 8.46 -4.78 -5.01
CA ALA A 242 8.91 -4.00 -3.87
C ALA A 242 9.31 -2.57 -4.31
N VAL A 243 8.85 -1.59 -3.54
CA VAL A 243 9.16 -0.17 -3.69
C VAL A 243 9.78 0.30 -2.38
N GLU A 244 10.98 0.87 -2.42
CA GLU A 244 11.60 1.47 -1.23
C GLU A 244 11.24 2.96 -1.18
N VAL A 245 10.78 3.45 -0.03
CA VAL A 245 10.47 4.88 0.17
C VAL A 245 11.33 5.42 1.29
N GLU A 246 12.18 6.39 0.97
CA GLU A 246 13.22 6.90 1.87
C GLU A 246 13.15 8.43 2.00
N GLY A 247 13.71 8.93 3.11
CA GLY A 247 13.80 10.35 3.40
C GLY A 247 12.48 10.96 3.86
N SER A 248 12.49 12.29 3.97
CA SER A 248 11.32 13.11 4.27
C SER A 248 11.25 14.24 3.26
N ALA A 249 10.06 14.77 3.02
CA ALA A 249 9.88 15.97 2.21
C ALA A 249 10.74 17.12 2.76
N PRO A 250 11.41 17.93 1.92
CA PRO A 250 12.13 19.11 2.39
C PRO A 250 11.20 20.09 3.10
N ASP A 251 11.58 20.54 4.29
CA ASP A 251 10.87 21.61 5.00
C ASP A 251 10.81 22.84 4.10
N ALA A 252 9.60 23.32 3.81
CA ALA A 252 9.39 24.54 3.03
C ALA A 252 10.03 25.79 3.67
N GLY A 253 10.52 25.69 4.91
CA GLY A 253 11.18 26.76 5.65
C GLY A 253 12.71 26.71 5.74
N ARG A 254 13.39 25.70 5.19
CA ARG A 254 14.87 25.57 5.38
C ARG A 254 15.72 25.64 4.11
N SER A 255 15.16 26.14 3.01
CA SER A 255 15.92 26.45 1.80
C SER A 255 16.23 27.95 1.70
N ALA A 256 16.92 28.51 2.70
CA ALA A 256 17.58 29.82 2.63
C ALA A 256 18.51 30.06 3.85
N ASP A 257 19.38 29.12 4.24
CA ASP A 257 20.46 29.46 5.18
C ASP A 257 21.75 28.64 5.04
N ALA A 258 22.01 28.12 3.84
CA ALA A 258 23.30 27.51 3.52
C ALA A 258 23.92 28.27 2.35
N GLY A 259 24.49 29.44 2.66
CA GLY A 259 25.31 30.18 1.71
C GLY A 259 25.23 31.70 1.78
N SER A 260 25.45 32.31 2.95
CA SER A 260 26.12 33.62 2.97
C SER A 260 27.56 33.42 3.42
N ALA A 261 28.45 33.75 2.49
CA ALA A 261 29.88 33.53 2.51
C ALA A 261 30.59 34.13 3.74
N PRO A 262 31.76 33.60 4.13
CA PRO A 262 32.67 34.37 4.97
C PRO A 262 33.06 35.66 4.22
N ALA A 263 32.82 36.80 4.87
CA ALA A 263 33.22 38.10 4.40
C ALA A 263 34.70 38.10 3.99
N SER A 264 34.97 38.40 2.72
CA SER A 264 36.32 38.78 2.31
C SER A 264 36.71 40.06 3.05
N PRO A 265 37.91 40.12 3.65
CA PRO A 265 38.43 41.36 4.22
C PRO A 265 38.64 42.39 3.10
N ALA A 266 38.20 43.62 3.35
CA ALA A 266 38.27 44.75 2.44
C ALA A 266 39.72 45.06 2.01
N PRO A 267 39.97 45.49 0.76
CA PRO A 267 41.23 46.11 0.39
C PRO A 267 41.36 47.48 1.06
N GLY A 268 42.49 47.70 1.73
CA GLY A 268 42.80 48.94 2.43
C GLY A 268 42.83 50.15 1.51
N SER A 269 42.30 51.27 2.01
CA SER A 269 42.40 52.58 1.39
C SER A 269 43.87 53.03 1.30
N PRO A 270 44.35 53.52 0.15
CA PRO A 270 45.61 54.25 0.08
C PRO A 270 45.43 55.62 0.75
N GLY A 271 46.35 55.95 1.66
CA GLY A 271 46.38 57.24 2.35
C GLY A 271 46.73 58.40 1.42
N PRO A 272 46.32 59.64 1.74
CA PRO A 272 46.70 60.81 0.96
C PRO A 272 48.17 61.17 1.22
N GLU A 273 48.94 61.14 0.15
CA GLU A 273 50.25 61.78 0.00
C GLU A 273 50.04 63.30 -0.03
N SER A 274 50.72 64.04 0.86
CA SER A 274 50.77 65.51 0.85
C SER A 274 52.16 65.97 0.38
N PRO A 275 52.25 67.07 -0.39
CA PRO A 275 53.51 67.68 -0.82
C PRO A 275 54.24 68.46 0.29
#